data_AF-A0A517RBY9-F1
#
_entry.id   AF-A0A517RBY9-F1
#
_cell.length_a   1.000
_cell.length_b   1.000
_cell.length_c   1.000
_cell.angle_alpha   90.00
_cell.angle_beta   90.00
_cell.angle_gamma   90.00
#
_symmetry.space_group_name_H-M   'P 1'
#
loop_
_entity.id
_entity.type
_entity.pdbx_description
1 polymer ?
#
loop_
_entity_poly.entity_id
_entity_poly.type
_entity_poly.pdbx_seq_one_letter_code
_entity_poly.pdbx_strand_id
1 'polypeptide(L)'
;MSKERMQDLLALFRARGWDLENCDELFLVEKDEVIRWNLFSEKSDSTILLEFHLFGDLGQAGNALSEIVYCESLKEGHKLFFEKQNSDSWRENSLSFVLALCHR
;
A
#
# COMPACT_ATOMS: atom_id res chain seq x y z
N MET A 1 3.96 -2.43 -10.92
CA MET A 1 4.53 -2.32 -9.55
C MET A 1 5.49 -3.49 -9.28
N SER A 2 6.52 -3.33 -8.43
CA SER A 2 7.48 -4.39 -8.05
C SER A 2 7.40 -4.68 -6.55
N LYS A 3 7.86 -5.88 -6.13
CA LYS A 3 7.98 -6.23 -4.69
C LYS A 3 8.79 -5.18 -3.91
N GLU A 4 9.86 -4.68 -4.52
CA GLU A 4 10.75 -3.67 -3.96
C GLU A 4 10.00 -2.39 -3.59
N ARG A 5 9.16 -1.86 -4.49
CA ARG A 5 8.40 -0.62 -4.20
C ARG A 5 7.36 -0.81 -3.09
N MET A 6 6.79 -2.02 -2.91
CA MET A 6 5.90 -2.31 -1.79
C MET A 6 6.71 -2.37 -0.50
N GLN A 7 7.87 -2.99 -0.52
CA GLN A 7 8.79 -2.99 0.61
C GLN A 7 9.26 -1.59 0.98
N ASP A 8 9.52 -0.71 -0.01
CA ASP A 8 9.84 0.70 0.20
C ASP A 8 8.70 1.43 0.91
N LEU A 9 7.46 1.24 0.45
CA LEU A 9 6.28 1.83 1.08
C LEU A 9 6.13 1.35 2.54
N LEU A 10 6.29 0.04 2.78
CA LEU A 10 6.28 -0.52 4.13
C LEU A 10 7.43 0.05 4.99
N ALA A 11 8.61 0.22 4.42
CA ALA A 11 9.74 0.82 5.13
C ALA A 11 9.46 2.27 5.55
N LEU A 12 8.74 3.05 4.72
CA LEU A 12 8.30 4.40 5.06
C LEU A 12 7.29 4.44 6.22
N PHE A 13 6.39 3.45 6.30
CA PHE A 13 5.48 3.26 7.45
C PHE A 13 6.24 2.86 8.71
N ARG A 14 7.14 1.87 8.62
CA ARG A 14 8.00 1.40 9.72
C ARG A 14 8.88 2.50 10.29
N ALA A 15 9.44 3.36 9.44
CA ALA A 15 10.21 4.52 9.87
C ALA A 15 9.39 5.50 10.75
N ARG A 16 8.05 5.42 10.71
CA ARG A 16 7.13 6.22 11.52
C ARG A 16 6.48 5.44 12.66
N GLY A 17 6.91 4.20 12.91
CA GLY A 17 6.39 3.36 13.98
C GLY A 17 5.09 2.61 13.64
N TRP A 18 4.79 2.46 12.36
CA TRP A 18 3.69 1.61 11.89
C TRP A 18 4.26 0.30 11.35
N ASP A 19 3.75 -0.84 11.82
CA ASP A 19 4.15 -2.16 11.32
C ASP A 19 2.93 -2.95 10.84
N LEU A 20 3.17 -4.00 10.09
CA LEU A 20 2.13 -4.84 9.52
C LEU A 20 1.75 -5.94 10.52
N GLU A 21 0.46 -6.09 10.82
CA GLU A 21 0.00 -7.12 11.77
C GLU A 21 0.40 -8.53 11.32
N ASN A 22 0.29 -8.82 10.02
CA ASN A 22 0.63 -10.11 9.44
C ASN A 22 1.54 -9.99 8.22
N CYS A 23 2.86 -10.13 8.43
CA CYS A 23 3.84 -10.05 7.35
C CYS A 23 3.66 -11.11 6.23
N ASP A 24 2.97 -12.22 6.51
CA ASP A 24 2.70 -13.25 5.49
C ASP A 24 1.69 -12.78 4.43
N GLU A 25 0.91 -11.74 4.73
CA GLU A 25 -0.10 -11.15 3.83
C GLU A 25 0.47 -10.03 2.94
N LEU A 26 1.75 -9.71 3.07
CA LEU A 26 2.39 -8.58 2.40
C LEU A 26 2.15 -8.55 0.87
N PHE A 27 2.08 -9.73 0.26
CA PHE A 27 1.87 -9.92 -1.18
C PHE A 27 0.68 -10.83 -1.49
N LEU A 28 -0.16 -11.14 -0.50
CA LEU A 28 -1.29 -12.05 -0.67
C LEU A 28 -2.42 -11.33 -1.38
N VAL A 29 -2.66 -11.71 -2.64
CA VAL A 29 -3.83 -11.24 -3.39
C VAL A 29 -5.05 -12.02 -2.89
N GLU A 30 -6.01 -11.31 -2.32
CA GLU A 30 -7.28 -11.88 -1.90
C GLU A 30 -8.20 -12.14 -3.11
N LYS A 31 -9.30 -12.88 -2.88
CA LYS A 31 -10.26 -13.24 -3.94
C LYS A 31 -10.90 -12.05 -4.66
N ASP A 32 -10.88 -10.88 -4.02
CA ASP A 32 -11.47 -9.64 -4.54
C ASP A 32 -10.47 -8.78 -5.32
N GLU A 33 -9.34 -9.34 -5.78
CA GLU A 33 -8.30 -8.62 -6.55
C GLU A 33 -7.64 -7.48 -5.76
N VAL A 34 -7.62 -7.63 -4.45
CA VAL A 34 -7.05 -6.65 -3.51
C VAL A 34 -6.01 -7.33 -2.64
N ILE A 35 -4.92 -6.63 -2.36
CA ILE A 35 -4.02 -6.98 -1.24
C ILE A 35 -4.40 -6.06 -0.08
N ARG A 36 -4.63 -6.63 1.10
CA ARG A 36 -4.98 -5.87 2.30
C ARG A 36 -3.79 -5.79 3.25
N TRP A 37 -3.47 -4.58 3.70
CA TRP A 37 -2.51 -4.38 4.78
C TRP A 37 -3.21 -3.79 5.99
N ASN A 38 -3.08 -4.50 7.11
CA ASN A 38 -3.45 -3.99 8.41
C ASN A 38 -2.18 -3.46 9.07
N LEU A 39 -2.03 -2.14 9.07
CA LEU A 39 -0.93 -1.47 9.75
C LEU A 39 -1.36 -1.12 11.17
N PHE A 40 -0.54 -1.41 12.15
CA PHE A 40 -0.74 -1.06 13.55
C PHE A 40 0.40 -0.16 14.06
N SER A 41 0.08 0.73 15.00
CA SER A 41 1.06 1.54 15.71
C SER A 41 0.90 1.34 17.21
N GLU A 42 1.89 0.73 17.85
CA GLU A 42 1.90 0.55 19.32
C GLU A 42 1.90 1.89 20.07
N LYS A 43 2.39 2.96 19.43
CA LYS A 43 2.50 4.28 20.04
C LYS A 43 1.15 4.99 20.16
N SER A 44 0.26 4.76 19.19
CA SER A 44 -1.04 5.43 19.09
C SER A 44 -2.22 4.49 19.29
N ASP A 45 -1.98 3.19 19.53
CA ASP A 45 -3.00 2.14 19.62
C ASP A 45 -4.02 2.23 18.49
N SER A 46 -3.51 2.52 17.29
CA SER A 46 -4.31 2.85 16.11
C SER A 46 -3.98 1.91 14.96
N THR A 47 -4.98 1.68 14.12
CA THR A 47 -4.87 0.84 12.93
C THR A 47 -5.17 1.64 11.66
N ILE A 48 -4.42 1.34 10.60
CA ILE A 48 -4.63 1.83 9.24
C ILE A 48 -4.84 0.61 8.35
N LEU A 49 -5.99 0.57 7.68
CA LEU A 49 -6.30 -0.42 6.66
C LEU A 49 -5.96 0.16 5.29
N LEU A 50 -5.07 -0.51 4.56
CA LEU A 50 -4.75 -0.18 3.17
C LEU A 50 -5.23 -1.29 2.23
N GLU A 51 -5.86 -0.90 1.14
CA GLU A 51 -6.23 -1.80 0.05
C GLU A 51 -5.43 -1.43 -1.19
N PHE A 52 -4.69 -2.41 -1.74
CA PHE A 52 -3.99 -2.30 -3.00
C PHE A 52 -4.85 -2.95 -4.06
N HIS A 53 -5.29 -2.17 -5.04
CA HIS A 53 -6.22 -2.63 -6.07
C HIS A 53 -5.45 -3.11 -7.31
N LEU A 54 -5.66 -4.37 -7.67
CA LEU A 54 -5.11 -5.00 -8.85
C LEU A 54 -6.12 -4.92 -10.00
N PHE A 55 -5.65 -4.65 -11.20
CA PHE A 55 -6.48 -4.70 -12.41
C PHE A 55 -5.76 -5.55 -13.46
N GLY A 56 -6.29 -6.75 -13.71
CA GLY A 56 -5.81 -7.62 -14.77
C GLY A 56 -6.20 -7.10 -16.16
N ASP A 57 -5.66 -7.74 -17.19
CA ASP A 57 -5.97 -7.37 -18.57
C ASP A 57 -7.43 -7.68 -18.93
N LEU A 58 -8.09 -6.74 -19.63
CA LEU A 58 -9.42 -6.91 -20.23
C LEU A 58 -10.52 -7.38 -19.27
N GLY A 59 -10.47 -6.95 -18.00
CA GLY A 59 -11.47 -7.29 -16.98
C GLY A 59 -11.29 -8.69 -16.38
N GLN A 60 -10.12 -9.30 -16.57
CA GLN A 60 -9.72 -10.49 -15.81
C GLN A 60 -9.20 -10.11 -14.43
N ALA A 61 -9.29 -11.08 -13.52
CA ALA A 61 -8.79 -10.90 -12.17
C ALA A 61 -7.29 -10.70 -12.13
N GLY A 62 -6.87 -9.58 -11.56
CA GLY A 62 -5.46 -9.30 -11.34
C GLY A 62 -4.89 -10.28 -10.30
N ASN A 63 -3.78 -10.94 -10.64
CA ASN A 63 -3.10 -11.89 -9.75
C ASN A 63 -1.60 -11.60 -9.59
N ALA A 64 -1.08 -10.59 -10.30
CA ALA A 64 0.31 -10.21 -10.27
C ALA A 64 0.48 -8.83 -9.63
N LEU A 65 1.51 -8.67 -8.81
CA LEU A 65 1.85 -7.37 -8.22
C LEU A 65 2.06 -6.28 -9.28
N SER A 66 2.49 -6.65 -10.49
CA SER A 66 2.63 -5.71 -11.61
C SER A 66 1.33 -5.00 -11.97
N GLU A 67 0.19 -5.61 -11.67
CA GLU A 67 -1.17 -5.15 -11.98
C GLU A 67 -1.76 -4.23 -10.90
N ILE A 68 -1.04 -3.99 -9.79
CA ILE A 68 -1.45 -2.99 -8.81
C ILE A 68 -1.42 -1.60 -9.45
N VAL A 69 -2.55 -0.91 -9.43
CA VAL A 69 -2.72 0.43 -10.03
C VAL A 69 -2.68 1.53 -8.98
N TYR A 70 -3.31 1.32 -7.82
CA TYR A 70 -3.28 2.28 -6.71
C TYR A 70 -3.47 1.55 -5.38
N CYS A 71 -3.10 2.21 -4.28
CA CYS A 71 -3.52 1.81 -2.95
C CYS A 71 -4.32 2.92 -2.29
N GLU A 72 -5.26 2.55 -1.43
CA GLU A 72 -6.09 3.51 -0.70
C GLU A 72 -6.22 3.16 0.77
N SER A 73 -6.36 4.18 1.61
CA SER A 73 -6.76 3.99 3.00
C SER A 73 -8.28 3.88 3.08
N LEU A 74 -8.79 2.77 3.61
CA LEU A 74 -10.23 2.56 3.76
C LEU A 74 -10.89 3.58 4.69
N LYS A 75 -10.17 4.05 5.70
CA LYS A 75 -10.71 4.97 6.71
C LYS A 75 -10.68 6.42 6.24
N GLU A 76 -9.56 6.86 5.66
CA GLU A 76 -9.34 8.27 5.35
C GLU A 76 -9.56 8.58 3.85
N GLY A 77 -9.71 7.57 2.99
CA GLY A 77 -9.97 7.75 1.55
C GLY A 77 -8.79 8.29 0.74
N HIS A 78 -7.61 8.46 1.35
CA HIS A 78 -6.40 8.87 0.65
C HIS A 78 -5.97 7.77 -0.32
N LYS A 79 -5.59 8.17 -1.55
CA LYS A 79 -5.11 7.25 -2.59
C LYS A 79 -3.68 7.58 -2.99
N LEU A 80 -2.89 6.54 -3.25
CA LEU A 80 -1.56 6.62 -3.85
C LEU A 80 -1.57 5.81 -5.15
N PHE A 81 -1.37 6.50 -6.27
CA PHE A 81 -1.32 5.87 -7.59
C PHE A 81 0.09 5.37 -7.89
N PHE A 82 0.19 4.14 -8.37
CA PHE A 82 1.45 3.54 -8.81
C PHE A 82 1.67 3.88 -10.29
N GLU A 83 2.37 4.97 -10.56
CA GLU A 83 2.75 5.30 -11.93
C GLU A 83 3.62 4.19 -12.54
N LYS A 84 3.30 3.80 -13.78
CA LYS A 84 4.02 2.75 -14.53
C LYS A 84 5.45 3.16 -14.94
N GLN A 85 5.86 4.41 -14.70
CA GLN A 85 7.18 4.92 -15.08
C GLN A 85 8.13 5.03 -13.87
N ASN A 86 9.44 4.98 -14.14
CA ASN A 86 10.50 5.26 -13.16
C ASN A 86 10.62 6.78 -12.97
N SER A 87 9.62 7.39 -12.33
CA SER A 87 9.62 8.81 -12.01
C SER A 87 10.15 9.03 -10.59
N ASP A 88 11.00 10.04 -10.41
CA ASP A 88 11.44 10.52 -9.08
C ASP A 88 10.25 10.90 -8.17
N SER A 89 9.08 11.18 -8.77
CA SER A 89 7.83 11.45 -8.08
C SER A 89 7.33 10.29 -7.22
N TRP A 90 7.72 9.03 -7.48
CA TRP A 90 7.30 7.89 -6.67
C TRP A 90 7.68 8.06 -5.19
N ARG A 91 8.93 8.46 -4.94
CA ARG A 91 9.44 8.64 -3.58
C ARG A 91 8.73 9.80 -2.87
N GLU A 92 8.51 10.91 -3.56
CA GLU A 92 7.82 12.08 -2.99
C GLU A 92 6.35 11.80 -2.72
N ASN A 93 5.66 11.12 -3.63
CA ASN A 93 4.25 10.77 -3.52
C ASN A 93 4.03 9.74 -2.39
N SER A 94 4.85 8.70 -2.32
CA SER A 94 4.78 7.70 -1.25
C SER A 94 5.08 8.32 0.12
N LEU A 95 6.07 9.20 0.21
CA LEU A 95 6.37 9.93 1.45
C LEU A 95 5.19 10.82 1.87
N SER A 96 4.62 11.57 0.93
CA SER A 96 3.49 12.47 1.19
C SER A 96 2.24 11.71 1.62
N PHE A 97 1.97 10.57 0.97
CA PHE A 97 0.88 9.66 1.34
C PHE A 97 1.04 9.11 2.75
N VAL A 98 2.22 8.58 3.09
CA VAL A 98 2.51 8.07 4.42
C VAL A 98 2.41 9.18 5.46
N LEU A 99 2.91 10.38 5.17
CA LEU A 99 2.77 11.53 6.07
C LEU A 99 1.31 11.89 6.33
N ALA A 100 0.46 11.89 5.30
CA ALA A 100 -0.96 12.20 5.45
C ALA A 100 -1.67 11.22 6.40
N LEU A 101 -1.28 9.94 6.38
CA LEU A 101 -1.88 8.89 7.20
C LEU A 101 -1.30 8.81 8.61
N CYS A 102 -0.01 9.08 8.79
CA CYS A 102 0.67 8.93 10.08
C CYS A 102 0.65 10.19 10.96
N HIS A 103 0.19 11.35 10.47
CA HIS A 103 0.19 12.61 11.24
C HIS A 103 -1.03 12.81 12.17
N ARG A 104 -1.87 11.79 12.32
CA ARG A 104 -3.08 11.80 13.16
C ARG A 104 -3.01 10.67 14.18
#